data_AF-A0AAI8QAI4-F1
#
_entry.id   AF-A0AAI8QAI4-F1
#
_cell.length_a   1.000
_cell.length_b   1.000
_cell.length_c   1.000
_cell.angle_alpha   90.00
_cell.angle_beta   90.00
_cell.angle_gamma   90.00
#
_symmetry.space_group_name_H-M   'P 1'
#
loop_
_entity.id
_entity.type
_entity.pdbx_description
1 polymer ?
#
loop_
_entity_poly.entity_id
_entity_poly.type
_entity_poly.pdbx_seq_one_letter_code
_entity_poly.pdbx_strand_id
1 'polypeptide(L)'
;MNNLRTSKWGLVDAGAGLAASGGTMLGFMLWSRKKAWRELSTPKSIWIVGLASAAWLLQIPAYDLLFMTELARGYYPPWSDSVVIPMSQVQDILLWLFVPYLAIWLVFVVGSRLPAKVFSNASGRPLVNAFWTGVTALLFVPVALILIGAILDGPTMIVPLLWVVLWLLLCARSAALTRHKPARLAPA
;
A
#
# COMPACT_ATOMS: atom_id res chain seq x y z
N MET A 1 20.73 -20.87 -28.37
CA MET A 1 20.29 -19.87 -29.36
C MET A 1 18.99 -19.17 -28.92
N ASN A 2 18.93 -18.56 -27.72
CA ASN A 2 17.70 -17.91 -27.21
C ASN A 2 17.83 -16.38 -26.95
N ASN A 3 19.00 -15.79 -27.17
CA ASN A 3 19.29 -14.39 -26.80
C ASN A 3 18.74 -13.33 -27.79
N LEU A 4 18.00 -13.74 -28.83
CA LEU A 4 17.40 -12.85 -29.84
C LEU A 4 15.87 -12.73 -29.73
N ARG A 5 15.22 -13.49 -28.84
CA ARG A 5 13.81 -13.25 -28.51
C ARG A 5 13.76 -12.25 -27.37
N THR A 6 13.46 -10.99 -27.69
CA THR A 6 12.98 -10.03 -26.69
C THR A 6 11.84 -10.69 -25.90
N SER A 7 11.99 -10.79 -24.59
CA SER A 7 10.97 -11.37 -23.71
C SER A 7 9.71 -10.51 -23.79
N LYS A 8 8.75 -10.93 -24.62
CA LYS A 8 7.45 -10.25 -24.77
C LYS A 8 6.74 -10.05 -23.43
N TRP A 9 7.06 -10.88 -22.44
CA TRP A 9 6.44 -10.87 -21.13
C TRP A 9 6.71 -9.59 -20.35
N GLY A 10 7.90 -9.00 -20.46
CA GLY A 10 8.18 -7.72 -19.78
C GLY A 10 7.26 -6.58 -20.22
N LEU A 11 6.96 -6.48 -21.53
CA LEU A 11 6.00 -5.50 -22.05
C LEU A 11 4.56 -5.82 -21.63
N VAL A 12 4.19 -7.11 -21.61
CA VAL A 12 2.86 -7.56 -21.17
C VAL A 12 2.64 -7.23 -19.70
N ASP A 13 3.65 -7.49 -18.87
CA ASP A 13 3.65 -7.25 -17.43
C ASP A 13 3.57 -5.76 -17.12
N ALA A 14 4.38 -4.95 -17.82
CA ALA A 14 4.32 -3.50 -17.69
C ALA A 14 2.95 -2.92 -18.10
N GLY A 15 2.40 -3.39 -19.22
CA GLY A 15 1.06 -3.01 -19.68
C GLY A 15 -0.03 -3.40 -18.69
N ALA A 16 0.04 -4.61 -18.13
CA ALA A 16 -0.91 -5.09 -17.12
C ALA A 16 -0.76 -4.33 -15.79
N GLY A 17 0.45 -3.99 -15.36
CA GLY A 17 0.70 -3.16 -14.19
C GLY A 17 0.13 -1.74 -14.35
N LEU A 18 0.35 -1.11 -15.50
CA LEU A 18 -0.26 0.17 -15.85
C LEU A 18 -1.79 0.11 -15.90
N ALA A 19 -2.35 -0.95 -16.48
CA ALA A 19 -3.80 -1.16 -16.52
C ALA A 19 -4.38 -1.36 -15.11
N ALA A 20 -3.74 -2.15 -14.26
CA ALA A 20 -4.13 -2.34 -12.87
C ALA A 20 -4.06 -1.02 -12.07
N SER A 21 -2.99 -0.25 -12.27
CA SER A 21 -2.83 1.08 -11.65
C SER A 21 -3.92 2.04 -12.11
N GLY A 22 -4.13 2.18 -13.43
CA GLY A 22 -5.17 3.02 -14.01
C GLY A 22 -6.57 2.62 -13.57
N GLY A 23 -6.87 1.32 -13.53
CA GLY A 23 -8.13 0.78 -13.01
C GLY A 23 -8.35 1.09 -11.53
N THR A 24 -7.29 1.00 -10.72
CA THR A 24 -7.35 1.34 -9.30
C THR A 24 -7.61 2.84 -9.10
N MET A 25 -6.91 3.70 -9.84
CA MET A 25 -7.13 5.15 -9.81
C MET A 25 -8.54 5.52 -10.31
N LEU A 26 -9.02 4.89 -11.38
CA LEU A 26 -10.37 5.10 -11.89
C LEU A 26 -11.42 4.70 -10.85
N GLY A 27 -11.24 3.54 -10.20
CA GLY A 27 -12.10 3.08 -9.11
C GLY A 27 -12.13 4.09 -7.96
N PHE A 28 -10.97 4.61 -7.57
CA PHE A 28 -10.87 5.67 -6.55
C PHE A 28 -11.60 6.94 -6.97
N MET A 29 -11.42 7.41 -8.22
CA MET A 29 -12.09 8.61 -8.74
C MET A 29 -13.61 8.46 -8.76
N LEU A 30 -14.12 7.30 -9.19
CA LEU A 30 -15.55 6.98 -9.21
C LEU A 30 -16.12 6.95 -7.78
N TRP A 31 -15.38 6.38 -6.84
CA TRP A 31 -15.73 6.37 -5.42
C TRP A 31 -15.73 7.78 -4.80
N SER A 32 -14.77 8.63 -5.17
CA SER A 32 -14.65 9.99 -4.65
C SER A 32 -15.50 11.03 -5.39
N ARG A 33 -16.23 10.66 -6.47
CA ARG A 33 -16.87 11.61 -7.40
C ARG A 33 -17.80 12.66 -6.78
N LYS A 34 -18.41 12.35 -5.63
CA LYS A 34 -19.36 13.23 -4.92
C LYS A 34 -18.72 14.05 -3.80
N LYS A 35 -17.39 13.96 -3.62
CA LYS A 35 -16.67 14.59 -2.52
C LYS A 35 -15.58 15.49 -3.09
N ALA A 36 -15.45 16.70 -2.57
CA ALA A 36 -14.26 17.48 -2.88
C ALA A 36 -13.02 16.77 -2.28
N TRP A 37 -11.85 16.90 -2.91
CA TRP A 37 -10.60 16.31 -2.41
C TRP A 37 -10.30 16.69 -0.95
N ARG A 38 -10.68 17.92 -0.55
CA ARG A 38 -10.53 18.45 0.81
C ARG A 38 -11.55 17.88 1.82
N GLU A 39 -12.58 17.20 1.34
CA GLU A 39 -13.65 16.61 2.14
C GLU A 39 -13.48 15.10 2.33
N LEU A 40 -12.45 14.51 1.74
CA LEU A 40 -12.10 13.11 1.97
C LEU A 40 -11.82 12.90 3.46
N SER A 41 -12.61 12.03 4.08
CA SER A 41 -12.48 11.62 5.46
C SER A 41 -11.74 10.29 5.56
N THR A 42 -10.97 10.15 6.63
CA THR A 42 -10.37 8.87 6.99
C THR A 42 -11.43 7.88 7.47
N PRO A 43 -11.19 6.58 7.29
CA PRO A 43 -11.97 5.56 7.98
C PRO A 43 -11.70 5.60 9.49
N LYS A 44 -12.48 4.82 10.27
CA LYS A 44 -12.24 4.68 11.72
C LYS A 44 -10.90 3.96 11.98
N SER A 45 -10.36 4.12 13.17
CA SER A 45 -9.10 3.52 13.62
C SER A 45 -8.98 2.02 13.30
N ILE A 46 -9.98 1.24 13.68
CA ILE A 46 -9.99 -0.23 13.45
C ILE A 46 -9.96 -0.59 11.96
N TRP A 47 -10.59 0.22 11.11
CA TRP A 47 -10.59 0.01 9.66
C TRP A 47 -9.25 0.34 9.03
N ILE A 48 -8.49 1.32 9.53
CA ILE A 48 -7.12 1.58 9.05
C ILE A 48 -6.25 0.35 9.30
N VAL A 49 -6.27 -0.18 10.52
CA VAL A 49 -5.47 -1.37 10.89
C VAL A 49 -5.94 -2.61 10.12
N GLY A 50 -7.26 -2.80 9.99
CA GLY A 50 -7.83 -3.91 9.23
C GLY A 50 -7.48 -3.86 7.74
N LEU A 51 -7.59 -2.69 7.11
CA LEU A 51 -7.23 -2.51 5.69
C LEU A 51 -5.73 -2.63 5.47
N ALA A 52 -4.89 -2.11 6.37
CA ALA A 52 -3.45 -2.30 6.30
C ALA A 52 -3.09 -3.78 6.42
N SER A 53 -3.71 -4.49 7.37
CA SER A 53 -3.49 -5.92 7.55
C SER A 53 -3.93 -6.72 6.33
N ALA A 54 -5.10 -6.41 5.77
CA ALA A 54 -5.60 -7.04 4.56
C ALA A 54 -4.67 -6.75 3.37
N ALA A 55 -4.25 -5.50 3.17
CA ALA A 55 -3.33 -5.13 2.08
C ALA A 55 -1.97 -5.82 2.21
N TRP A 56 -1.52 -6.13 3.43
CA TRP A 56 -0.31 -6.91 3.67
C TRP A 56 -0.51 -8.40 3.38
N LEU A 57 -1.50 -9.02 4.01
CA LEU A 57 -1.74 -10.46 3.91
C LEU A 57 -2.17 -10.89 2.50
N LEU A 58 -2.88 -10.04 1.75
CA LEU A 58 -3.24 -10.29 0.36
C LEU A 58 -2.04 -10.27 -0.59
N GLN A 59 -0.86 -9.81 -0.16
CA GLN A 59 0.35 -9.96 -0.98
C GLN A 59 0.78 -11.41 -1.11
N ILE A 60 0.49 -12.26 -0.11
CA ILE A 60 0.82 -13.70 -0.16
C ILE A 60 0.19 -14.37 -1.39
N PRO A 61 -1.15 -14.39 -1.55
CA PRO A 61 -1.76 -14.99 -2.74
C PRO A 61 -1.41 -14.23 -4.03
N ALA A 62 -1.05 -12.94 -3.96
CA ALA A 62 -0.60 -12.19 -5.14
C ALA A 62 0.79 -12.66 -5.64
N TYR A 63 1.73 -12.93 -4.73
CA TYR A 63 3.01 -13.54 -5.07
C TYR A 63 2.86 -15.00 -5.51
N ASP A 64 1.93 -15.76 -4.90
CA ASP A 64 1.64 -17.12 -5.35
C ASP A 64 1.20 -17.13 -6.82
N LEU A 65 0.30 -16.22 -7.20
CA LEU A 65 -0.10 -16.04 -8.59
C LEU A 65 1.07 -15.63 -9.48
N LEU A 66 1.95 -14.73 -9.03
CA LEU A 66 3.17 -14.38 -9.77
C LEU A 66 4.01 -15.63 -10.06
N PHE A 67 4.39 -16.39 -9.04
CA PHE A 67 5.21 -17.59 -9.19
C PHE A 67 4.56 -18.65 -10.08
N MET A 68 3.24 -18.84 -9.99
CA MET A 68 2.51 -19.74 -10.89
C MET A 68 2.52 -19.25 -12.34
N THR A 69 2.42 -17.95 -12.57
CA THR A 69 2.55 -17.37 -13.94
C THR A 69 3.98 -17.51 -14.47
N GLU A 70 5.00 -17.30 -13.65
CA GLU A 70 6.40 -17.49 -14.03
C GLU A 70 6.71 -18.96 -14.38
N LEU A 71 6.17 -19.91 -13.62
CA LEU A 71 6.23 -21.34 -13.94
C LEU A 71 5.59 -21.64 -15.30
N ALA A 72 4.38 -21.12 -15.54
CA ALA A 72 3.67 -21.30 -16.81
C ALA A 72 4.41 -20.66 -18.00
N ARG A 73 5.22 -19.63 -17.76
CA ARG A 73 6.10 -18.98 -18.74
C ARG A 73 7.42 -19.71 -18.96
N GLY A 74 7.71 -20.73 -18.17
CA GLY A 74 8.93 -21.54 -18.26
C GLY A 74 10.16 -20.87 -17.64
N TYR A 75 9.98 -19.92 -16.72
CA TYR A 75 11.09 -19.31 -15.98
C TYR A 75 11.69 -20.23 -14.93
N TYR A 76 10.92 -21.24 -14.49
CA TYR A 76 11.40 -22.28 -13.60
C TYR A 76 11.31 -23.66 -14.25
N PRO A 77 12.29 -24.54 -14.01
CA PRO A 77 12.21 -25.92 -14.44
C PRO A 77 11.02 -26.63 -13.77
N PRO A 78 10.11 -27.28 -14.53
CA PRO A 78 8.92 -27.91 -13.97
C PRO A 78 9.20 -29.21 -13.19
N TRP A 79 10.41 -29.75 -13.32
CA TRP A 79 10.84 -31.02 -12.74
C TRP A 79 11.56 -30.85 -11.39
N SER A 80 11.76 -29.62 -10.94
CA SER A 80 12.38 -29.31 -9.65
C SER A 80 11.44 -28.45 -8.81
N ASP A 81 11.52 -28.55 -7.48
CA ASP A 81 10.84 -27.68 -6.51
C ASP A 81 11.33 -26.20 -6.57
N SER A 82 11.89 -25.79 -7.70
CA SER A 82 12.50 -24.50 -7.98
C SER A 82 11.54 -23.32 -7.85
N VAL A 83 10.22 -23.55 -7.94
CA VAL A 83 9.19 -22.51 -7.68
C VAL A 83 8.81 -22.46 -6.20
N VAL A 84 8.68 -23.62 -5.56
CA VAL A 84 8.18 -23.72 -4.19
C VAL A 84 9.18 -23.11 -3.20
N ILE A 85 10.48 -23.25 -3.46
CA ILE A 85 11.53 -22.67 -2.61
C ILE A 85 11.46 -21.13 -2.55
N PRO A 86 11.54 -20.37 -3.67
CA PRO A 86 11.42 -18.91 -3.60
C PRO A 86 10.04 -18.44 -3.13
N MET A 87 8.97 -19.18 -3.48
CA MET A 87 7.61 -18.88 -3.00
C MET A 87 7.51 -18.97 -1.48
N SER A 88 7.96 -20.07 -0.87
CA SER A 88 7.97 -20.24 0.59
C SER A 88 8.86 -19.20 1.29
N GLN A 89 10.03 -18.88 0.73
CA GLN A 89 10.90 -17.83 1.27
C GLN A 89 10.21 -16.45 1.30
N VAL A 90 9.51 -16.07 0.22
CA VAL A 90 8.77 -14.80 0.18
C VAL A 90 7.62 -14.80 1.19
N GLN A 91 6.87 -15.90 1.29
CA GLN A 91 5.79 -16.04 2.27
C GLN A 91 6.31 -15.91 3.71
N ASP A 92 7.40 -16.59 4.03
CA ASP A 92 8.03 -16.52 5.35
C ASP A 92 8.45 -15.08 5.68
N ILE A 93 9.10 -14.38 4.73
CA ILE A 93 9.49 -12.98 4.91
C ILE A 93 8.26 -12.10 5.15
N LEU A 94 7.19 -12.25 4.37
CA LEU A 94 5.96 -11.47 4.54
C LEU A 94 5.30 -11.73 5.90
N LEU A 95 5.26 -12.97 6.37
CA LEU A 95 4.71 -13.33 7.67
C LEU A 95 5.56 -12.77 8.82
N TRP A 96 6.88 -12.89 8.74
CA TRP A 96 7.80 -12.35 9.75
C TRP A 96 7.73 -10.82 9.84
N LEU A 97 7.65 -10.14 8.69
CA LEU A 97 7.55 -8.68 8.61
C LEU A 97 6.14 -8.15 8.92
N PHE A 98 5.13 -9.01 9.03
CA PHE A 98 3.78 -8.59 9.35
C PHE A 98 3.67 -7.94 10.74
N VAL A 99 4.37 -8.48 11.74
CA VAL A 99 4.37 -7.95 13.11
C VAL A 99 4.95 -6.53 13.18
N PRO A 100 6.18 -6.25 12.70
CA PRO A 100 6.71 -4.89 12.70
C PRO A 100 5.89 -3.95 11.81
N TYR A 101 5.34 -4.43 10.69
CA TYR A 101 4.41 -3.66 9.86
C TYR A 101 3.18 -3.22 10.67
N LEU A 102 2.53 -4.14 11.37
CA LEU A 102 1.35 -3.85 12.20
C LEU A 102 1.69 -2.87 13.33
N ALA A 103 2.86 -3.03 13.96
CA ALA A 103 3.33 -2.14 15.00
C ALA A 103 3.43 -0.69 14.48
N ILE A 104 3.96 -0.47 13.27
CA ILE A 104 3.99 0.85 12.63
C ILE A 104 2.59 1.46 12.53
N TRP A 105 1.59 0.69 12.06
CA TRP A 105 0.21 1.19 11.96
C TRP A 105 -0.41 1.52 13.32
N LEU A 106 -0.16 0.69 14.33
CA LEU A 106 -0.61 0.97 15.70
C LEU A 106 0.00 2.28 16.21
N VAL A 107 1.28 2.55 15.92
CA VAL A 107 1.94 3.82 16.24
C VAL A 107 1.23 5.02 15.63
N PHE A 108 0.52 4.90 14.49
CA PHE A 108 -0.28 6.00 13.90
C PHE A 108 -1.73 6.06 14.41
N VAL A 109 -2.30 4.92 14.80
CA VAL A 109 -3.73 4.81 15.11
C VAL A 109 -4.03 4.93 16.61
N VAL A 110 -3.20 4.41 17.52
CA VAL A 110 -3.44 4.40 18.98
C VAL A 110 -3.65 5.82 19.53
N GLY A 111 -4.77 6.11 20.18
CA GLY A 111 -5.06 7.46 20.71
C GLY A 111 -5.44 8.52 19.67
N SER A 112 -5.57 8.16 18.38
CA SER A 112 -6.09 9.07 17.34
C SER A 112 -7.59 9.31 17.49
N ARG A 113 -8.07 10.48 17.06
CA ARG A 113 -9.48 10.86 17.06
C ARG A 113 -9.99 10.85 15.62
N LEU A 114 -10.42 9.66 15.18
CA LEU A 114 -10.94 9.42 13.83
C LEU A 114 -12.47 9.23 13.85
N PRO A 115 -13.21 9.60 12.79
CA PRO A 115 -12.74 10.04 11.47
C PRO A 115 -12.30 11.51 11.42
N ALA A 116 -11.32 11.83 10.57
CA ALA A 116 -10.82 13.18 10.33
C ALA A 116 -10.62 13.45 8.83
N LYS A 117 -10.44 14.72 8.44
CA LYS A 117 -10.09 15.06 7.06
C LYS A 117 -8.66 14.61 6.75
N VAL A 118 -8.47 13.93 5.60
CA VAL A 118 -7.16 13.41 5.16
C VAL A 118 -6.12 14.55 5.08
N PHE A 119 -6.51 15.68 4.49
CA PHE A 119 -5.68 16.88 4.40
C PHE A 119 -5.89 17.82 5.58
N SER A 120 -5.79 17.30 6.80
CA SER A 120 -5.83 18.12 8.01
C SER A 120 -4.45 18.61 8.43
N ASN A 121 -4.43 19.76 9.10
CA ASN A 121 -3.25 20.35 9.74
C ASN A 121 -3.56 20.61 11.22
N ALA A 122 -2.56 20.47 12.08
CA ALA A 122 -2.62 20.91 13.47
C ALA A 122 -2.32 22.42 13.54
N SER A 123 -3.36 23.24 13.51
CA SER A 123 -3.23 24.70 13.66
C SER A 123 -2.58 25.05 15.00
N GLY A 124 -1.57 25.92 14.98
CA GLY A 124 -0.83 26.33 16.16
C GLY A 124 0.32 25.40 16.60
N ARG A 125 0.59 24.31 15.86
CA ARG A 125 1.71 23.39 16.14
C ARG A 125 2.50 23.04 14.87
N PRO A 126 3.28 23.98 14.32
CA PRO A 126 3.99 23.79 13.05
C PRO A 126 5.01 22.64 13.12
N LEU A 127 5.74 22.50 14.24
CA LEU A 127 6.73 21.42 14.42
C LEU A 127 6.09 20.03 14.38
N VAL A 128 4.93 19.85 15.02
CA VAL A 128 4.21 18.58 15.01
C VAL A 128 3.72 18.23 13.60
N ASN A 129 3.24 19.22 12.85
CA ASN A 129 2.88 19.02 11.44
C ASN A 129 4.09 18.60 10.60
N ALA A 130 5.22 19.30 10.75
CA ALA A 130 6.44 19.01 10.00
C ALA A 130 6.96 17.60 10.31
N PHE A 131 7.03 17.23 11.59
CA PHE A 131 7.48 15.91 12.03
C PHE A 131 6.63 14.78 11.42
N TRP A 132 5.32 14.79 11.63
CA TRP A 132 4.45 13.72 11.12
C TRP A 132 4.36 13.70 9.59
N THR A 133 4.48 14.86 8.95
CA THR A 133 4.57 14.93 7.48
C THR A 133 5.88 14.32 7.00
N GLY A 134 7.01 14.60 7.67
CA GLY A 134 8.32 14.01 7.37
C GLY A 134 8.33 12.50 7.55
N VAL A 135 7.81 11.99 8.66
CA VAL A 135 7.71 10.54 8.91
C VAL A 135 6.81 9.87 7.85
N THR A 136 5.67 10.48 7.52
CA THR A 136 4.79 9.94 6.47
C THR A 136 5.46 9.95 5.11
N ALA A 137 6.17 11.03 4.76
CA ALA A 137 6.91 11.12 3.51
C ALA A 137 8.03 10.08 3.43
N LEU A 138 8.75 9.85 4.53
CA LEU A 138 9.78 8.82 4.61
C LEU A 138 9.20 7.42 4.37
N LEU A 139 8.02 7.11 4.92
CA LEU A 139 7.33 5.83 4.70
C LEU A 139 6.69 5.74 3.30
N PHE A 140 6.33 6.87 2.70
CA PHE A 140 5.73 6.92 1.36
C PHE A 140 6.74 6.52 0.28
N VAL A 141 7.99 6.95 0.39
CA VAL A 141 9.05 6.67 -0.60
C VAL A 141 9.24 5.18 -0.89
N PRO A 142 9.49 4.28 0.08
CA PRO A 142 9.68 2.87 -0.22
C PRO A 142 8.43 2.23 -0.84
N VAL A 143 7.23 2.59 -0.39
CA VAL A 143 5.98 2.06 -0.97
C VAL A 143 5.81 2.52 -2.43
N ALA A 144 6.14 3.79 -2.72
CA ALA A 144 6.09 4.32 -4.08
C ALA A 144 7.14 3.66 -4.99
N LEU A 145 8.35 3.39 -4.49
CA LEU A 145 9.38 2.68 -5.24
C LEU A 145 8.97 1.23 -5.53
N ILE A 146 8.40 0.53 -4.54
CA ILE A 146 7.86 -0.83 -4.74
C ILE A 146 6.70 -0.80 -5.73
N LEU A 147 5.84 0.23 -5.71
CA LEU A 147 4.77 0.40 -6.70
C LEU A 147 5.31 0.58 -8.11
N ILE A 148 6.34 1.41 -8.30
CA ILE A 148 6.99 1.59 -9.60
C ILE A 148 7.62 0.27 -10.06
N GLY A 149 8.36 -0.41 -9.20
CA GLY A 149 8.91 -1.73 -9.50
C GLY A 149 7.81 -2.75 -9.85
N ALA A 150 6.71 -2.76 -9.11
CA ALA A 150 5.59 -3.66 -9.38
C ALA A 150 4.89 -3.39 -10.71
N ILE A 151 4.85 -2.13 -11.14
CA ILE A 151 4.35 -1.74 -12.46
C ILE A 151 5.32 -2.17 -13.55
N LEU A 152 6.63 -2.10 -13.34
CA LEU A 152 7.63 -2.38 -14.38
C LEU A 152 7.97 -3.88 -14.52
N ASP A 153 8.06 -4.59 -13.39
CA ASP A 153 8.65 -5.93 -13.30
C ASP A 153 7.62 -7.06 -13.16
N GLY A 154 6.32 -6.74 -13.07
CA GLY A 154 5.24 -7.72 -13.26
C GLY A 154 4.50 -8.34 -12.07
N PRO A 155 4.70 -8.01 -10.79
CA PRO A 155 3.75 -8.38 -9.72
C PRO A 155 2.48 -7.51 -9.79
N THR A 156 1.77 -7.60 -10.90
CA THR A 156 0.63 -6.75 -11.27
C THR A 156 -0.52 -6.81 -10.28
N MET A 157 -0.75 -7.97 -9.65
CA MET A 157 -1.79 -8.17 -8.64
C MET A 157 -1.50 -7.44 -7.32
N ILE A 158 -0.25 -7.03 -7.08
CA ILE A 158 0.15 -6.26 -5.88
C ILE A 158 -0.12 -4.76 -6.07
N VAL A 159 -0.19 -4.28 -7.32
CA VAL A 159 -0.36 -2.86 -7.66
C VAL A 159 -1.56 -2.21 -6.95
N PRO A 160 -2.78 -2.80 -6.96
CA PRO A 160 -3.91 -2.22 -6.24
C PRO A 160 -3.71 -2.17 -4.72
N LEU A 161 -3.02 -3.18 -4.16
CA LEU A 161 -2.73 -3.24 -2.72
C LEU A 161 -1.77 -2.11 -2.32
N LEU A 162 -0.76 -1.83 -3.13
CA LEU A 162 0.18 -0.73 -2.87
C LEU A 162 -0.49 0.64 -2.96
N TRP A 163 -1.42 0.83 -3.89
CA TRP A 163 -2.26 2.04 -3.93
C TRP A 163 -3.08 2.21 -2.66
N VAL A 164 -3.66 1.13 -2.13
CA VAL A 164 -4.36 1.15 -0.84
C VAL A 164 -3.40 1.54 0.29
N VAL A 165 -2.18 0.99 0.32
CA VAL A 165 -1.17 1.35 1.33
C VAL A 165 -0.78 2.84 1.24
N LEU A 166 -0.57 3.39 0.04
CA LEU A 166 -0.29 4.82 -0.14
C LEU A 166 -1.42 5.70 0.39
N TRP A 167 -2.68 5.33 0.09
CA TRP A 167 -3.84 6.03 0.63
C TRP A 167 -3.95 5.91 2.16
N LEU A 168 -3.64 4.73 2.72
CA LEU A 168 -3.62 4.51 4.16
C LEU A 168 -2.52 5.34 4.83
N LEU A 169 -1.36 5.55 4.21
CA LEU A 169 -0.31 6.42 4.74
C LEU A 169 -0.78 7.87 4.86
N LEU A 170 -1.53 8.38 3.88
CA LEU A 170 -2.17 9.69 3.97
C LEU A 170 -3.19 9.74 5.12
N CYS A 171 -3.95 8.66 5.32
CA CYS A 171 -4.88 8.54 6.45
C CYS A 171 -4.12 8.51 7.79
N ALA A 172 -3.02 7.76 7.89
CA ALA A 172 -2.17 7.65 9.07
C ALA A 172 -1.57 8.99 9.49
N ARG A 173 -1.10 9.80 8.54
CA ARG A 173 -0.67 11.19 8.81
C ARG A 173 -1.76 11.96 9.54
N SER A 174 -2.97 11.96 8.99
CA SER A 174 -4.08 12.69 9.60
C SER A 174 -4.49 12.11 10.96
N ALA A 175 -4.40 10.79 11.15
CA ALA A 175 -4.64 10.12 12.42
C ALA A 175 -3.67 10.62 13.50
N ALA A 176 -2.37 10.67 13.19
CA ALA A 176 -1.36 11.19 14.11
C ALA A 176 -1.60 12.68 14.47
N LEU A 177 -1.98 13.51 13.50
CA LEU A 177 -2.25 14.93 13.74
C LEU A 177 -3.49 15.18 14.62
N THR A 178 -4.48 14.27 14.60
CA THR A 178 -5.70 14.41 15.41
C THR A 178 -5.48 14.16 16.89
N ARG A 179 -4.45 13.39 17.27
CA ARG A 179 -4.09 13.10 18.67
C ARG A 179 -3.82 14.37 19.47
N HIS A 180 -3.23 15.36 18.80
CA HIS A 180 -2.76 16.59 19.41
C HIS A 180 -3.78 17.73 19.33
N LYS A 181 -4.98 17.49 18.81
CA LYS A 181 -6.04 18.50 18.83
C LYS A 181 -6.56 18.66 20.26
N PRO A 182 -6.55 19.87 20.85
CA PRO A 182 -7.23 20.11 22.11
C PRO A 182 -8.69 19.71 21.98
N ALA A 183 -9.27 19.12 23.03
CA ALA A 183 -10.71 18.99 23.12
C ALA A 183 -11.27 20.41 22.95
N ARG A 184 -11.98 20.68 21.85
CA ARG A 184 -12.76 21.92 21.79
C ARG A 184 -13.72 21.84 22.96
N LEU A 185 -13.61 22.79 23.89
CA LEU A 185 -14.71 23.15 24.77
C LEU A 185 -15.96 23.22 23.88
N ALA A 186 -16.95 22.39 24.18
CA ALA A 186 -18.22 22.43 23.47
C ALA A 186 -18.76 23.87 23.54
N PRO A 187 -19.29 24.45 22.45
CA PRO A 187 -20.13 25.62 22.60
C PRO A 187 -21.31 25.21 23.49
N ALA A 188 -21.45 25.91 24.62
CA ALA A 188 -22.60 25.84 25.49
C ALA A 188 -23.87 26.26 24.76
#